data_AF-A0A978T0J3-F1
#
_entry.id   AF-A0A978T0J3-F1
#
_cell.length_a   1.000
_cell.length_b   1.000
_cell.length_c   1.000
_cell.angle_alpha   90.00
_cell.angle_beta   90.00
_cell.angle_gamma   90.00
#
_symmetry.space_group_name_H-M   'P 1'
#
loop_
_entity.id
_entity.type
_entity.pdbx_description
1 polymer ?
#
loop_
_entity_poly.entity_id
_entity_poly.type
_entity_poly.pdbx_seq_one_letter_code
_entity_poly.pdbx_strand_id
1 'polypeptide(L)'
;MNRKKRLQNLATVSTALVIALACAPFANARALSSNQNTPLKLSEVFQPPDRGAPPRTADGGARGCGAYKPGEKPLTALTPPKHQALTVAEHPTFFWYIPQSEAKALEFTIRDENDETIIYRTTLPVPTKAGIVSLTLPSESAPALEVGKMYHWYLAMICNPEDRSGDTVVDGWIERISLSEKLAEEIKNASPNTLPSIYAKAGIWHEAIATLAKLRRNNPNDITIASRWQEFLKSVDLDEFTTEPFVETEEITKRE
;
A
#
# COMPACT_ATOMS: atom_id res chain seq x y z
N MET A 1 -23.53 -96.50 -34.07
CA MET A 1 -22.45 -97.43 -34.47
C MET A 1 -21.61 -96.77 -35.55
N ASN A 2 -20.40 -96.33 -35.17
CA ASN A 2 -19.14 -96.32 -35.96
C ASN A 2 -19.07 -95.51 -37.29
N ARG A 3 -17.98 -94.81 -37.65
CA ARG A 3 -16.64 -94.57 -37.08
C ARG A 3 -15.91 -93.63 -38.07
N LYS A 4 -15.05 -92.73 -37.56
CA LYS A 4 -13.65 -92.42 -37.98
C LYS A 4 -13.42 -92.01 -39.47
N LYS A 5 -12.60 -91.01 -39.83
CA LYS A 5 -11.23 -90.59 -39.43
C LYS A 5 -10.93 -89.30 -40.26
N ARG A 6 -10.29 -88.25 -39.71
CA ARG A 6 -8.84 -87.87 -39.84
C ARG A 6 -8.33 -87.80 -41.30
N LEU A 7 -7.48 -86.88 -41.78
CA LEU A 7 -6.82 -85.62 -41.36
C LEU A 7 -5.86 -85.25 -42.54
N GLN A 8 -5.34 -84.00 -42.59
CA GLN A 8 -4.12 -83.52 -43.30
C GLN A 8 -4.24 -83.18 -44.79
N ASN A 9 -3.56 -82.18 -45.38
CA ASN A 9 -2.83 -80.95 -45.00
C ASN A 9 -2.31 -80.32 -46.32
N LEU A 10 -1.69 -79.14 -46.24
CA LEU A 10 -0.87 -78.40 -47.25
C LEU A 10 -1.67 -77.58 -48.30
N ALA A 11 -1.71 -76.24 -48.22
CA ALA A 11 -0.66 -75.21 -48.30
C ALA A 11 -0.45 -74.71 -49.73
N THR A 12 -0.67 -73.40 -49.97
CA THR A 12 0.22 -72.46 -50.69
C THR A 12 -0.45 -71.07 -50.79
N VAL A 13 0.15 -70.06 -50.14
CA VAL A 13 0.85 -68.88 -50.71
C VAL A 13 -0.11 -67.73 -51.07
N SER A 14 -0.21 -66.68 -50.22
CA SER A 14 0.51 -65.39 -50.30
C SER A 14 -0.03 -64.51 -51.44
N THR A 15 -0.60 -63.32 -51.23
CA THR A 15 -0.02 -62.16 -50.55
C THR A 15 -1.13 -61.24 -50.01
N ALA A 16 -1.14 -60.94 -48.71
CA ALA A 16 -1.93 -59.84 -48.15
C ALA A 16 -1.00 -58.64 -47.92
N LEU A 17 -1.27 -57.56 -48.65
CA LEU A 17 -0.64 -56.25 -48.49
C LEU A 17 -1.06 -55.67 -47.12
N VAL A 18 -0.17 -55.76 -46.13
CA VAL A 18 -0.37 -55.12 -44.82
C VAL A 18 -0.02 -53.64 -44.98
N ILE A 19 -1.04 -52.80 -45.14
CA ILE A 19 -0.89 -51.36 -44.94
C ILE A 19 -0.77 -51.16 -43.43
N ALA A 20 0.46 -50.98 -42.95
CA ALA A 20 0.72 -50.56 -41.60
C ALA A 20 0.20 -49.12 -41.42
N LEU A 21 -1.02 -48.99 -40.89
CA LEU A 21 -1.47 -47.74 -40.30
C LEU A 21 -0.60 -47.50 -39.07
N ALA A 22 0.41 -46.64 -39.22
CA ALA A 22 1.17 -46.12 -38.11
C ALA A 22 0.20 -45.33 -37.21
N CYS A 23 -0.24 -45.97 -36.13
CA CYS A 23 -0.92 -45.32 -35.04
C CYS A 23 0.10 -44.41 -34.36
N ALA A 24 0.14 -43.14 -34.79
CA ALA A 24 0.86 -42.13 -34.03
C ALA A 24 0.22 -42.09 -32.63
N PRO A 25 1.00 -42.24 -31.54
CA PRO A 25 0.45 -42.01 -30.23
C PRO A 25 0.02 -40.56 -30.21
N PHE A 26 -1.29 -40.30 -30.10
CA PHE A 26 -1.79 -39.02 -29.64
C PHE A 26 -1.16 -38.81 -28.27
N ALA A 27 -0.04 -38.08 -28.25
CA ALA A 27 0.53 -37.54 -27.05
C ALA A 27 -0.57 -36.69 -26.45
N ASN A 28 -1.17 -37.17 -25.35
CA ASN A 28 -2.04 -36.36 -24.52
C ASN A 28 -1.23 -35.16 -24.08
N ALA A 29 -1.37 -34.05 -24.80
CA ALA A 29 -0.97 -32.74 -24.32
C ALA A 29 -1.90 -32.46 -23.13
N ARG A 30 -1.49 -32.90 -21.94
CA ARG A 30 -1.96 -32.29 -20.71
C ARG A 30 -1.52 -30.85 -20.81
N ALA A 31 -2.42 -29.97 -21.25
CA ALA A 31 -2.32 -28.57 -20.94
C ALA A 31 -2.24 -28.52 -19.41
N LEU A 32 -1.04 -28.27 -18.89
CA LEU A 32 -0.87 -27.81 -17.52
C LEU A 32 -1.58 -26.46 -17.49
N SER A 33 -2.87 -26.48 -17.13
CA SER A 33 -3.55 -25.29 -16.64
C SER A 33 -2.79 -24.91 -15.37
N SER A 34 -1.76 -24.08 -15.55
CA SER A 34 -1.14 -23.42 -14.42
C SER A 34 -2.18 -22.44 -13.92
N ASN A 35 -2.97 -22.88 -12.95
CA ASN A 35 -3.73 -21.98 -12.09
C ASN A 35 -2.68 -21.23 -11.26
N GLN A 36 -2.02 -20.26 -11.90
CA GLN A 36 -1.13 -19.32 -11.23
C GLN A 36 -2.06 -18.39 -10.46
N ASN A 37 -2.51 -18.83 -9.29
CA ASN A 37 -2.81 -17.93 -8.19
C ASN A 37 -1.50 -17.24 -7.79
N THR A 38 -0.99 -16.42 -8.70
CA THR A 38 0.02 -15.42 -8.38
C THR A 38 -0.70 -14.47 -7.44
N PRO A 39 -0.28 -14.34 -6.16
CA PRO A 39 -0.89 -13.34 -5.30
C PRO A 39 -0.77 -12.00 -6.00
N LEU A 40 -1.91 -11.35 -6.27
CA LEU A 40 -1.96 -10.04 -6.94
C LEU A 40 -0.96 -9.11 -6.25
N LYS A 41 -0.02 -8.56 -7.01
CA LYS A 41 0.94 -7.59 -6.49
C LYS A 41 0.19 -6.36 -6.03
N LEU A 42 0.48 -5.87 -4.83
CA LEU A 42 -0.23 -4.72 -4.27
C LEU A 42 0.11 -3.43 -5.04
N SER A 43 1.28 -3.40 -5.67
CA SER A 43 1.72 -2.36 -6.60
C SER A 43 0.89 -2.28 -7.89
N GLU A 44 0.33 -3.40 -8.36
CA GLU A 44 -0.53 -3.45 -9.56
C GLU A 44 -1.98 -3.05 -9.23
N VAL A 45 -2.29 -2.84 -7.95
CA VAL A 45 -3.65 -2.73 -7.43
C VAL A 45 -4.03 -1.29 -7.09
N PHE A 46 -3.08 -0.45 -6.69
CA PHE A 46 -3.42 0.94 -6.41
C PHE A 46 -3.76 1.66 -7.72
N GLN A 47 -5.03 2.03 -7.88
CA GLN A 47 -5.52 2.84 -8.97
C GLN A 47 -5.82 4.24 -8.43
N PRO A 48 -4.86 5.19 -8.50
CA PRO A 48 -5.15 6.56 -8.10
C PRO A 48 -6.22 7.15 -9.02
N PRO A 49 -7.09 8.03 -8.52
CA PRO A 49 -7.98 8.78 -9.40
C PRO A 49 -7.16 9.64 -10.38
N ASP A 50 -7.46 9.52 -11.68
CA ASP A 50 -6.80 10.30 -12.72
C ASP A 50 -7.34 11.75 -12.71
N ARG A 51 -6.52 12.69 -12.24
CA ARG A 51 -6.85 14.12 -12.14
C ARG A 51 -5.85 15.03 -12.88
N GLY A 52 -5.03 14.48 -13.80
CA GLY A 52 -4.22 15.29 -14.73
C GLY A 52 -3.13 16.21 -14.14
N ALA A 53 -2.73 15.99 -12.88
CA ALA A 53 -1.82 16.90 -12.17
C ALA A 53 -0.32 16.67 -12.51
N PRO A 54 0.57 17.68 -12.32
CA PRO A 54 2.00 17.59 -12.63
C PRO A 54 2.82 16.81 -11.58
N PRO A 55 3.97 16.19 -11.93
CA PRO A 55 4.84 15.41 -11.02
C PRO A 55 5.33 16.19 -9.79
N ARG A 56 5.76 15.48 -8.75
CA ARG A 56 6.33 16.05 -7.52
C ARG A 56 7.50 17.00 -7.88
N THR A 57 7.40 18.27 -7.52
CA THR A 57 8.57 19.16 -7.47
C THR A 57 9.26 18.93 -6.13
N ALA A 58 10.53 18.53 -6.17
CA ALA A 58 11.35 18.56 -4.96
C ALA A 58 11.43 20.02 -4.51
N ASP A 59 10.93 20.31 -3.31
CA ASP A 59 10.93 21.67 -2.80
C ASP A 59 12.38 22.16 -2.66
N GLY A 60 12.64 23.30 -3.29
CA GLY A 60 13.97 23.84 -3.51
C GLY A 60 14.49 24.54 -2.26
N GLY A 61 15.11 23.78 -1.36
CA GLY A 61 16.00 24.32 -0.32
C GLY A 61 15.35 24.51 1.05
N ALA A 62 15.11 23.41 1.77
CA ALA A 62 14.79 23.46 3.19
C ALA A 62 16.05 23.81 4.02
N ARG A 63 16.05 24.97 4.68
CA ARG A 63 16.98 25.27 5.79
C ARG A 63 16.46 24.58 7.05
N GLY A 64 16.42 23.25 7.04
CA GLY A 64 15.81 22.44 8.11
C GLY A 64 16.48 22.56 9.48
N CYS A 65 15.91 21.88 10.49
CA CYS A 65 16.26 21.95 11.92
C CYS A 65 17.66 21.42 12.27
N GLY A 66 18.71 22.02 11.70
CA GLY A 66 20.05 21.45 11.62
C GLY A 66 20.14 20.56 10.39
N ALA A 67 21.06 20.91 9.49
CA ALA A 67 21.21 20.33 8.15
C ALA A 67 21.21 18.79 8.17
N TYR A 68 20.27 18.20 7.42
CA TYR A 68 20.35 16.80 6.98
C TYR A 68 21.80 16.48 6.63
N LYS A 69 22.38 15.48 7.28
CA LYS A 69 23.72 15.04 6.86
C LYS A 69 23.61 14.50 5.44
N PRO A 70 24.64 14.70 4.58
CA PRO A 70 24.66 14.07 3.28
C PRO A 70 24.38 12.56 3.39
N GLY A 71 23.30 12.09 2.77
CA GLY A 71 22.84 10.70 2.83
C GLY A 71 21.67 10.41 3.78
N GLU A 72 21.21 11.39 4.56
CA GLU A 72 19.98 11.27 5.36
C GLU A 72 18.74 11.60 4.52
N LYS A 73 17.65 10.85 4.74
CA LYS A 73 16.38 11.04 4.03
C LYS A 73 15.64 12.26 4.60
N PRO A 74 14.96 13.07 3.77
CA PRO A 74 14.24 14.24 4.24
C PRO A 74 12.92 13.87 4.92
N LEU A 75 12.38 14.79 5.74
CA LEU A 75 10.96 14.74 6.15
C LEU A 75 10.10 14.48 4.92
N THR A 76 9.28 13.42 4.96
CA THR A 76 8.49 13.01 3.80
C THR A 76 7.12 12.51 4.20
N ALA A 77 6.09 13.07 3.59
CA ALA A 77 4.73 12.56 3.61
C ALA A 77 4.66 11.17 2.94
N LEU A 78 4.07 10.18 3.61
CA LEU A 78 3.79 8.88 3.00
C LEU A 78 2.39 8.87 2.37
N THR A 79 2.22 9.72 1.37
CA THR A 79 0.98 9.93 0.62
C THR A 79 1.25 9.93 -0.88
N PRO A 80 0.29 9.55 -1.75
CA PRO A 80 0.45 9.66 -3.18
C PRO A 80 0.60 11.13 -3.58
N PRO A 81 1.34 11.43 -4.64
CA PRO A 81 1.42 12.79 -5.13
C PRO A 81 0.04 13.27 -5.65
N LYS A 82 -0.20 14.60 -5.66
CA LYS A 82 -1.26 15.27 -6.44
C LYS A 82 -2.74 15.07 -6.02
N HIS A 83 -3.12 15.29 -4.76
CA HIS A 83 -4.53 15.23 -4.33
C HIS A 83 -5.25 13.90 -4.60
N GLN A 84 -4.50 12.79 -4.65
CA GLN A 84 -5.03 11.46 -4.95
C GLN A 84 -5.37 10.65 -3.70
N ALA A 85 -5.20 11.21 -2.50
CA ALA A 85 -5.40 10.47 -1.26
C ALA A 85 -6.87 10.56 -0.82
N LEU A 86 -7.59 9.45 -1.02
CA LEU A 86 -8.97 9.30 -0.56
C LEU A 86 -9.00 8.64 0.82
N THR A 87 -10.03 8.96 1.59
CA THR A 87 -10.40 8.26 2.82
C THR A 87 -11.91 8.02 2.89
N VAL A 88 -12.35 7.00 3.63
CA VAL A 88 -13.76 6.80 4.01
C VAL A 88 -13.98 7.05 5.51
N ALA A 89 -12.89 7.08 6.29
CA ALA A 89 -12.92 7.36 7.72
C ALA A 89 -13.26 8.83 8.01
N GLU A 90 -14.05 9.03 9.06
CA GLU A 90 -14.30 10.37 9.63
C GLU A 90 -13.04 10.93 10.30
N HIS A 91 -12.21 10.02 10.80
CA HIS A 91 -10.98 10.28 11.54
C HIS A 91 -9.83 9.45 10.95
N PRO A 92 -9.24 9.90 9.82
CA PRO A 92 -8.23 9.15 9.10
C PRO A 92 -6.90 9.04 9.87
N THR A 93 -6.05 8.13 9.43
CA THR A 93 -4.67 8.01 9.88
C THR A 93 -3.71 8.53 8.81
N PHE A 94 -2.78 9.37 9.24
CA PHE A 94 -1.74 9.97 8.41
C PHE A 94 -0.39 9.32 8.72
N PHE A 95 0.49 9.25 7.73
CA PHE A 95 1.80 8.62 7.84
C PHE A 95 2.88 9.51 7.22
N TRP A 96 4.04 9.54 7.85
CA TRP A 96 5.19 10.31 7.39
C TRP A 96 6.49 9.69 7.90
N TYR A 97 7.56 9.90 7.17
CA TYR A 97 8.92 9.62 7.63
C TYR A 97 9.47 10.87 8.33
N ILE A 98 9.90 10.70 9.58
CA ILE A 98 10.64 11.73 10.34
C ILE A 98 12.14 11.40 10.32
N PRO A 99 12.99 12.32 9.85
CA PRO A 99 14.44 12.19 9.95
C PRO A 99 14.92 12.39 11.39
N GLN A 100 16.15 11.99 11.67
CA GLN A 100 16.83 12.48 12.87
C GLN A 100 17.01 14.00 12.75
N SER A 101 16.58 14.75 13.76
CA SER A 101 16.58 16.22 13.71
C SER A 101 16.76 16.83 15.10
N GLU A 102 17.07 18.13 15.13
CA GLU A 102 17.08 18.93 16.36
C GLU A 102 15.75 19.68 16.61
N ALA A 103 14.70 19.30 15.87
CA ALA A 103 13.37 19.87 15.99
C ALA A 103 12.88 19.79 17.45
N LYS A 104 12.17 20.83 17.88
CA LYS A 104 11.62 20.94 19.24
C LYS A 104 10.25 20.29 19.36
N ALA A 105 9.50 20.25 18.26
CA ALA A 105 8.18 19.66 18.19
C ALA A 105 7.81 19.34 16.74
N LEU A 106 6.75 18.56 16.55
CA LEU A 106 6.02 18.46 15.30
C LEU A 106 4.68 19.19 15.45
N GLU A 107 4.23 19.92 14.44
CA GLU A 107 2.87 20.45 14.37
C GLU A 107 2.12 19.81 13.22
N PHE A 108 0.98 19.20 13.52
CA PHE A 108 0.06 18.71 12.51
C PHE A 108 -1.15 19.64 12.43
N THR A 109 -1.48 20.10 11.22
CA THR A 109 -2.62 20.97 10.96
C THR A 109 -3.45 20.42 9.80
N ILE A 110 -4.77 20.51 9.89
CA ILE A 110 -5.71 20.31 8.79
C ILE A 110 -6.44 21.62 8.54
N ARG A 111 -6.51 22.05 7.28
CA ARG A 111 -7.25 23.21 6.80
C ARG A 111 -8.34 22.81 5.82
N ASP A 112 -9.28 23.71 5.59
CA ASP A 112 -10.32 23.54 4.57
C ASP A 112 -9.76 23.51 3.14
N GLU A 113 -10.64 23.32 2.17
CA GLU A 113 -10.26 23.20 0.75
C GLU A 113 -9.62 24.44 0.14
N ASN A 114 -9.81 25.61 0.76
CA ASN A 114 -9.26 26.89 0.31
C ASN A 114 -8.00 27.30 1.09
N ASP A 115 -7.56 26.45 2.03
CA ASP A 115 -6.44 26.70 2.93
C ASP A 115 -6.64 27.88 3.92
N GLU A 116 -7.88 28.35 4.07
CA GLU A 116 -8.21 29.55 4.84
C GLU A 116 -8.50 29.23 6.30
N THR A 117 -9.33 28.22 6.55
CA THR A 117 -9.79 27.86 7.89
C THR A 117 -9.03 26.66 8.45
N ILE A 118 -8.51 26.78 9.67
CA ILE A 118 -7.95 25.64 10.40
C ILE A 118 -9.08 24.79 10.98
N ILE A 119 -9.17 23.54 10.53
CA ILE A 119 -10.15 22.54 10.99
C ILE A 119 -9.65 21.82 12.23
N TYR A 120 -8.35 21.50 12.25
CA TYR A 120 -7.70 20.84 13.37
C TYR A 120 -6.23 21.23 13.45
N ARG A 121 -5.70 21.33 14.67
CA ARG A 121 -4.27 21.53 14.92
C ARG A 121 -3.87 20.83 16.20
N THR A 122 -2.70 20.19 16.17
CA THR A 122 -2.09 19.59 17.36
C THR A 122 -0.57 19.61 17.27
N THR A 123 0.08 19.46 18.42
CA THR A 123 1.53 19.35 18.54
C THR A 123 1.88 17.94 19.00
N LEU A 124 2.90 17.33 18.39
CA LEU A 124 3.43 16.02 18.77
C LEU A 124 4.90 16.16 19.21
N PRO A 125 5.36 15.29 20.12
CA PRO A 125 6.77 15.20 20.43
C PRO A 125 7.56 14.65 19.24
N VAL A 126 8.83 15.05 19.13
CA VAL A 126 9.73 14.56 18.09
C VAL A 126 10.23 13.17 18.49
N PRO A 127 10.17 12.15 17.61
CA PRO A 127 10.69 10.82 17.93
C PRO A 127 12.21 10.86 18.14
N THR A 128 12.71 10.03 19.06
CA THR A 128 14.15 9.96 19.39
C THR A 128 14.99 9.32 18.29
N LYS A 129 14.35 8.60 17.35
CA LYS A 129 14.97 7.93 16.22
C LYS A 129 14.25 8.31 14.93
N ALA A 130 15.00 8.32 13.83
CA ALA A 130 14.42 8.43 12.50
C ALA A 130 13.53 7.23 12.21
N GLY A 131 12.41 7.46 11.52
CA GLY A 131 11.48 6.40 11.17
C GLY A 131 10.09 6.89 10.75
N ILE A 132 9.21 5.94 10.50
CA ILE A 132 7.84 6.17 10.09
C ILE A 132 6.98 6.39 11.33
N VAL A 133 6.32 7.53 11.39
CA VAL A 133 5.37 7.92 12.43
C VAL A 133 3.97 7.98 11.81
N SER A 134 2.96 7.73 12.64
CA SER A 134 1.57 7.88 12.25
C SER A 134 0.77 8.66 13.27
N LEU A 135 -0.20 9.45 12.82
CA LEU A 135 -1.20 10.10 13.65
C LEU A 135 -2.59 9.71 13.17
N THR A 136 -3.40 9.14 14.07
CA THR A 136 -4.84 9.02 13.85
C THR A 136 -5.52 10.27 14.38
N LEU A 137 -6.38 10.88 13.57
CA LEU A 137 -7.16 12.04 13.99
C LEU A 137 -8.02 11.67 15.21
N PRO A 138 -7.90 12.35 16.38
CA PRO A 138 -8.58 11.92 17.59
C PRO A 138 -10.08 12.29 17.54
N SER A 139 -10.95 11.29 17.70
CA SER A 139 -12.41 11.49 17.67
C SER A 139 -12.95 12.40 18.78
N GLU A 140 -12.22 12.52 19.89
CA GLU A 140 -12.63 13.31 21.06
C GLU A 140 -12.34 14.81 20.92
N SER A 141 -11.40 15.21 20.05
CA SER A 141 -10.92 16.59 19.98
C SER A 141 -10.82 17.17 18.57
N ALA A 142 -10.89 16.33 17.53
CA ALA A 142 -10.95 16.78 16.15
C ALA A 142 -12.37 16.61 15.59
N PRO A 143 -12.88 17.57 14.80
CA PRO A 143 -14.09 17.37 14.02
C PRO A 143 -13.94 16.19 13.04
N ALA A 144 -15.04 15.46 12.80
CA ALA A 144 -15.12 14.50 11.71
C ALA A 144 -14.93 15.21 10.37
N LEU A 145 -14.09 14.66 9.49
CA LEU A 145 -14.01 15.14 8.10
C LEU A 145 -15.35 14.87 7.40
N GLU A 146 -15.81 15.79 6.57
CA GLU A 146 -17.11 15.66 5.91
C GLU A 146 -16.99 14.91 4.58
N VAL A 147 -17.98 14.08 4.28
CA VAL A 147 -18.06 13.37 2.98
C VAL A 147 -18.20 14.39 1.84
N GLY A 148 -17.43 14.19 0.77
CA GLY A 148 -17.38 15.04 -0.41
C GLY A 148 -16.52 16.29 -0.24
N LYS A 149 -15.88 16.49 0.93
CA LYS A 149 -14.99 17.63 1.16
C LYS A 149 -13.52 17.24 1.04
N MET A 150 -12.76 18.17 0.50
CA MET A 150 -11.31 18.12 0.41
C MET A 150 -10.69 18.98 1.52
N TYR A 151 -9.56 18.54 2.05
CA TYR A 151 -8.83 19.23 3.11
C TYR A 151 -7.34 19.22 2.80
N HIS A 152 -6.64 20.30 3.15
CA HIS A 152 -5.19 20.41 3.04
C HIS A 152 -4.57 20.16 4.42
N TRP A 153 -3.77 19.11 4.55
CA TRP A 153 -3.07 18.81 5.79
C TRP A 153 -1.59 19.14 5.67
N TYR A 154 -1.00 19.49 6.81
CA TYR A 154 0.40 19.89 6.95
C TYR A 154 1.02 19.20 8.16
N LEU A 155 2.30 18.89 8.03
CA LEU A 155 3.16 18.50 9.12
C LEU A 155 4.42 19.37 9.08
N ALA A 156 4.63 20.17 10.12
CA ALA A 156 5.81 20.99 10.29
C ALA A 156 6.73 20.41 11.37
N MET A 157 8.02 20.28 11.06
CA MET A 157 9.07 20.12 12.08
C MET A 157 9.46 21.50 12.61
N ILE A 158 9.16 21.74 13.88
CA ILE A 158 9.40 23.02 14.55
C ILE A 158 10.88 23.15 14.93
N CYS A 159 11.67 23.93 14.20
CA CYS A 159 13.10 24.11 14.50
C CYS A 159 13.34 25.11 15.64
N ASN A 160 12.78 26.32 15.50
CA ASN A 160 12.79 27.36 16.51
C ASN A 160 11.34 27.83 16.76
N PRO A 161 10.79 27.66 17.97
CA PRO A 161 9.43 28.11 18.29
C PRO A 161 9.23 29.62 18.14
N GLU A 162 10.27 30.43 18.39
CA GLU A 162 10.22 31.90 18.30
C GLU A 162 10.41 32.42 16.87
N ASP A 163 10.99 31.61 15.99
CA ASP A 163 11.20 31.92 14.57
C ASP A 163 10.96 30.68 13.71
N ARG A 164 9.75 30.61 13.12
CA ARG A 164 9.26 29.46 12.36
C ARG A 164 9.77 29.44 10.92
N SER A 165 10.55 30.44 10.48
CA SER A 165 10.99 30.58 9.07
C SER A 165 11.93 29.46 8.60
N GLY A 166 12.56 28.74 9.53
CA GLY A 166 13.43 27.59 9.23
C GLY A 166 12.73 26.23 9.22
N ASP A 167 11.40 26.19 9.33
CA ASP A 167 10.69 24.92 9.38
C ASP A 167 10.84 24.09 8.13
N THR A 168 10.91 22.78 8.35
CA THR A 168 10.66 21.83 7.28
C THR A 168 9.19 21.43 7.36
N VAL A 169 8.46 21.63 6.27
CA VAL A 169 7.05 21.32 6.17
C VAL A 169 6.86 20.29 5.06
N VAL A 170 6.01 19.30 5.31
CA VAL A 170 5.42 18.45 4.28
C VAL A 170 3.92 18.54 4.39
N ASP A 171 3.26 18.37 3.26
CA ASP A 171 1.82 18.53 3.17
C ASP A 171 1.22 17.49 2.22
N GLY A 172 -0.11 17.48 2.20
CA GLY A 172 -0.87 16.72 1.24
C GLY A 172 -2.33 17.04 1.33
N TRP A 173 -3.08 16.48 0.40
CA TRP A 173 -4.51 16.68 0.32
C TRP A 173 -5.23 15.38 0.61
N ILE A 174 -6.38 15.50 1.26
CA ILE A 174 -7.23 14.37 1.61
C ILE A 174 -8.68 14.71 1.28
N GLU A 175 -9.37 13.77 0.63
CA GLU A 175 -10.81 13.87 0.36
C GLU A 175 -11.52 12.71 1.05
N ARG A 176 -12.53 13.02 1.88
CA ARG A 176 -13.38 11.97 2.45
C ARG A 176 -14.50 11.65 1.46
N ILE A 177 -14.57 10.40 1.01
CA ILE A 177 -15.61 9.92 0.10
C ILE A 177 -16.64 9.07 0.83
N SER A 178 -17.82 8.89 0.22
CA SER A 178 -18.80 7.93 0.71
C SER A 178 -18.37 6.51 0.35
N LEU A 179 -18.62 5.57 1.27
CA LEU A 179 -18.39 4.15 1.02
C LEU A 179 -19.54 3.59 0.18
N SER A 180 -19.24 3.00 -0.98
CA SER A 180 -20.27 2.33 -1.78
C SER A 180 -20.76 1.05 -1.10
N GLU A 181 -22.04 0.69 -1.30
CA GLU A 181 -22.65 -0.50 -0.69
C GLU A 181 -21.86 -1.77 -1.05
N LYS A 182 -21.47 -1.92 -2.33
CA LYS A 182 -20.65 -3.03 -2.79
C LYS A 182 -19.32 -3.12 -2.05
N LEU A 183 -18.62 -1.99 -1.90
CA LEU A 183 -17.32 -1.98 -1.21
C LEU A 183 -17.48 -2.25 0.29
N ALA A 184 -18.58 -1.77 0.90
CA ALA A 184 -18.90 -2.07 2.29
C ALA A 184 -19.12 -3.57 2.52
N GLU A 185 -19.82 -4.26 1.61
CA GLU A 185 -19.99 -5.71 1.66
C GLU A 185 -18.66 -6.47 1.48
N GLU A 186 -17.82 -6.03 0.55
CA GLU A 186 -16.49 -6.62 0.35
C GLU A 186 -15.61 -6.47 1.60
N ILE A 187 -15.59 -5.28 2.23
CA ILE A 187 -14.84 -5.02 3.47
C ILE A 187 -15.37 -5.87 4.62
N LYS A 188 -16.70 -5.98 4.77
CA LYS A 188 -17.33 -6.76 5.85
C LYS A 188 -16.94 -8.23 5.82
N ASN A 189 -16.77 -8.80 4.63
CA ASN A 189 -16.43 -10.21 4.43
C ASN A 189 -14.91 -10.45 4.33
N ALA A 190 -14.09 -9.39 4.36
CA ALA A 190 -12.66 -9.48 4.17
C ALA A 190 -11.92 -9.95 5.42
N SER A 191 -10.88 -10.75 5.21
CA SER A 191 -9.89 -11.02 6.26
C SER A 191 -8.98 -9.80 6.49
N PRO A 192 -8.35 -9.67 7.68
CA PRO A 192 -7.38 -8.62 7.93
C PRO A 192 -6.25 -8.54 6.88
N ASN A 193 -5.80 -9.70 6.37
CA ASN A 193 -4.74 -9.77 5.37
C ASN A 193 -5.17 -9.25 3.98
N THR A 194 -6.46 -9.34 3.64
CA THR A 194 -6.99 -8.92 2.33
C THR A 194 -7.46 -7.47 2.31
N LEU A 195 -7.78 -6.88 3.46
CA LEU A 195 -8.27 -5.49 3.58
C LEU A 195 -7.39 -4.45 2.86
N PRO A 196 -6.05 -4.43 3.02
CA PRO A 196 -5.23 -3.41 2.34
C PRO A 196 -5.41 -3.42 0.83
N SER A 197 -5.49 -4.61 0.24
CA SER A 197 -5.66 -4.77 -1.21
C SER A 197 -7.06 -4.32 -1.67
N ILE A 198 -8.11 -4.51 -0.86
CA ILE A 198 -9.47 -4.05 -1.20
C ILE A 198 -9.51 -2.52 -1.23
N TYR A 199 -8.98 -1.85 -0.20
CA TYR A 199 -8.91 -0.39 -0.17
C TYR A 199 -8.04 0.17 -1.30
N ALA A 200 -6.88 -0.44 -1.56
CA ALA A 200 -5.99 -0.01 -2.64
C ALA A 200 -6.65 -0.14 -4.03
N LYS A 201 -7.39 -1.24 -4.30
CA LYS A 201 -8.19 -1.40 -5.54
C LYS A 201 -9.24 -0.32 -5.71
N ALA A 202 -9.80 0.16 -4.60
CA ALA A 202 -10.80 1.22 -4.59
C ALA A 202 -10.18 2.64 -4.63
N GLY A 203 -8.86 2.77 -4.73
CA GLY A 203 -8.17 4.07 -4.70
C GLY A 203 -8.16 4.74 -3.32
N ILE A 204 -8.54 4.02 -2.25
CA ILE A 204 -8.64 4.54 -0.88
C ILE A 204 -7.29 4.39 -0.18
N TRP A 205 -6.46 5.43 -0.28
CA TRP A 205 -5.08 5.40 0.20
C TRP A 205 -4.97 5.26 1.71
N HIS A 206 -5.67 6.10 2.48
CA HIS A 206 -5.46 6.21 3.93
C HIS A 206 -5.76 4.90 4.66
N GLU A 207 -6.81 4.20 4.26
CA GLU A 207 -7.20 2.91 4.82
C GLU A 207 -6.27 1.79 4.34
N ALA A 208 -5.83 1.84 3.07
CA ALA A 208 -4.88 0.86 2.54
C ALA A 208 -3.53 0.93 3.30
N ILE A 209 -2.93 2.12 3.43
CA ILE A 209 -1.68 2.28 4.16
C ILE A 209 -1.83 1.94 5.64
N ALA A 210 -2.93 2.39 6.28
CA ALA A 210 -3.13 2.17 7.72
C ALA A 210 -3.31 0.69 8.06
N THR A 211 -4.14 -0.04 7.28
CA THR A 211 -4.35 -1.47 7.49
C THR A 211 -3.08 -2.28 7.20
N LEU A 212 -2.29 -1.90 6.17
CA LEU A 212 -1.03 -2.56 5.87
C LEU A 212 0.04 -2.29 6.93
N ALA A 213 0.14 -1.05 7.42
CA ALA A 213 1.04 -0.69 8.51
C ALA A 213 0.70 -1.45 9.79
N LYS A 214 -0.60 -1.63 10.09
CA LYS A 214 -1.05 -2.45 11.22
C LYS A 214 -0.64 -3.92 11.07
N LEU A 215 -0.81 -4.52 9.88
CA LEU A 215 -0.35 -5.88 9.62
C LEU A 215 1.17 -6.02 9.82
N ARG A 216 1.94 -5.05 9.30
CA ARG A 216 3.41 -5.06 9.41
C ARG A 216 3.89 -4.91 10.85
N ARG A 217 3.28 -4.02 11.64
CA ARG A 217 3.58 -3.87 13.08
C ARG A 217 3.27 -5.15 13.87
N ASN A 218 2.15 -5.81 13.56
CA ASN A 218 1.73 -7.03 14.25
C ASN A 218 2.53 -8.27 13.83
N ASN A 219 3.16 -8.25 12.64
CA ASN A 219 3.87 -9.39 12.07
C ASN A 219 5.24 -8.94 11.51
N PRO A 220 6.17 -8.46 12.35
CA PRO A 220 7.41 -7.81 11.90
C PRO A 220 8.35 -8.73 11.13
N ASN A 221 8.24 -10.05 11.29
CA ASN A 221 9.08 -11.06 10.63
C ASN A 221 8.40 -11.70 9.40
N ASP A 222 7.18 -11.28 9.05
CA ASP A 222 6.47 -11.82 7.89
C ASP A 222 6.99 -11.17 6.60
N ILE A 223 7.76 -11.94 5.82
CA ILE A 223 8.37 -11.51 4.56
C ILE A 223 7.32 -11.14 3.51
N THR A 224 6.15 -11.80 3.53
CA THR A 224 5.06 -11.51 2.58
C THR A 224 4.46 -10.15 2.87
N ILE A 225 4.21 -9.82 4.14
CA ILE A 225 3.71 -8.51 4.54
C ILE A 225 4.77 -7.43 4.27
N ALA A 226 6.05 -7.72 4.51
CA ALA A 226 7.15 -6.81 4.20
C ALA A 226 7.24 -6.48 2.69
N SER A 227 7.11 -7.49 1.82
CA SER A 227 7.08 -7.31 0.36
C SER A 227 5.88 -6.48 -0.09
N ARG A 228 4.69 -6.75 0.47
CA ARG A 228 3.48 -5.96 0.16
C ARG A 228 3.63 -4.49 0.55
N TRP A 229 4.23 -4.21 1.70
CA TRP A 229 4.55 -2.84 2.12
C TRP A 229 5.52 -2.15 1.15
N GLN A 230 6.59 -2.85 0.75
CA GLN A 230 7.55 -2.36 -0.24
C GLN A 230 6.87 -2.01 -1.56
N GLU A 231 6.09 -2.95 -2.11
CA GLU A 231 5.35 -2.77 -3.36
C GLU A 231 4.36 -1.60 -3.30
N PHE A 232 3.64 -1.47 -2.18
CA PHE A 232 2.63 -0.43 -2.04
C PHE A 232 3.23 0.97 -2.02
N LEU A 233 4.28 1.21 -1.24
CA LEU A 233 4.97 2.51 -1.25
C LEU A 233 5.66 2.80 -2.58
N LYS A 234 6.28 1.78 -3.20
CA LYS A 234 6.87 1.89 -4.53
C LYS A 234 5.87 2.35 -5.59
N SER A 235 4.59 1.96 -5.47
CA SER A 235 3.55 2.35 -6.44
C SER A 235 3.31 3.86 -6.53
N VAL A 236 3.83 4.63 -5.56
CA VAL A 236 3.72 6.09 -5.47
C VAL A 236 5.08 6.77 -5.27
N ASP A 237 6.15 6.15 -5.78
CA ASP A 237 7.53 6.66 -5.75
C ASP A 237 8.10 6.87 -4.32
N LEU A 238 7.66 6.08 -3.35
CA LEU A 238 8.15 6.10 -1.96
C LEU A 238 9.07 4.91 -1.64
N ASP A 239 9.75 4.35 -2.65
CA ASP A 239 10.66 3.19 -2.54
C ASP A 239 11.69 3.34 -1.42
N GLU A 240 12.22 4.55 -1.25
CA GLU A 240 13.29 4.84 -0.30
C GLU A 240 12.86 4.64 1.16
N PHE A 241 11.57 4.69 1.49
CA PHE A 241 11.07 4.57 2.86
C PHE A 241 10.63 3.15 3.25
N THR A 242 10.72 2.20 2.32
CA THR A 242 10.12 0.87 2.47
C THR A 242 10.75 -0.02 3.56
N THR A 243 11.99 0.28 3.96
CA THR A 243 12.73 -0.43 5.00
C THR A 243 12.83 0.35 6.31
N GLU A 244 12.27 1.55 6.38
CA GLU A 244 12.32 2.36 7.58
C GLU A 244 11.50 1.73 8.72
N PRO A 245 11.95 1.86 9.98
CA PRO A 245 11.23 1.32 11.13
C PRO A 245 10.00 2.18 11.42
N PHE A 246 8.96 1.58 12.00
CA PHE A 246 7.93 2.36 12.68
C PHE A 246 8.47 2.83 14.02
N VAL A 247 8.24 4.10 14.35
CA VAL A 247 8.64 4.71 15.62
C VAL A 247 7.45 5.44 16.24
N GLU A 248 7.40 5.46 17.57
CA GLU A 248 6.38 6.18 18.31
C GLU A 248 6.90 7.56 18.72
N THR A 249 6.01 8.53 18.78
CA THR A 249 6.29 9.83 19.39
C THR A 249 6.04 9.68 20.90
N GLU A 250 7.09 9.55 21.69
CA GLU A 250 6.96 9.41 23.15
C GLU A 250 6.28 10.67 23.73
N GLU A 251 5.09 10.51 24.31
CA GLU A 251 4.45 11.60 25.06
C GLU A 251 5.41 12.08 26.15
N ILE A 252 5.70 13.39 26.18
CA ILE A 252 6.39 13.99 27.32
C ILE A 252 5.44 13.86 28.50
N THR A 253 5.60 12.78 29.27
CA THR A 253 4.96 12.65 30.57
C THR A 253 5.45 13.84 31.38
N LYS A 254 4.55 14.78 31.69
CA LYS A 254 4.83 15.85 32.66
C LYS A 254 5.34 15.16 33.92
N ARG A 255 6.64 15.26 34.17
CA ARG A 255 7.19 15.00 35.50
C ARG A 255 6.72 16.17 36.36
N GLU A 256 5.66 15.95 37.11
CA GLU A 256 5.38 16.72 38.34
C GLU A 256 6.36 16.29 39.44
#